data_AF-A0A6I5RGN9-F1
#
_entry.id   AF-A0A6I5RGN9-F1
#
_cell.length_a   1.000
_cell.length_b   1.000
_cell.length_c   1.000
_cell.angle_alpha   90.00
_cell.angle_beta   90.00
_cell.angle_gamma   90.00
#
_symmetry.space_group_name_H-M   'P 1'
#
loop_
_entity.id
_entity.type
_entity.pdbx_description
1 polymer ?
#
loop_
_entity_poly.entity_id
_entity_poly.type
_entity_poly.pdbx_seq_one_letter_code
_entity_poly.pdbx_strand_id
1 'polypeptide(L)'
;MTSLKPPHKILCQYNNHTSQFQIIRISNISHWFFERTIIPKGSVLFETFQDAQLEIHTSQIMGSILSDIIPCNQLIRIFDKPFEQSQLIKKSA
;
A
#
# COMPACT_ATOMS: atom_id res chain seq x y z
N MET A 1 -31.28 -3.22 -15.98
CA MET A 1 -31.22 -2.35 -14.78
C MET A 1 -30.27 -2.96 -13.76
N THR A 2 -28.95 -2.83 -13.94
CA THR A 2 -27.96 -3.26 -12.95
C THR A 2 -27.63 -2.07 -12.07
N SER A 3 -27.99 -2.15 -10.79
CA SER A 3 -27.65 -1.17 -9.77
C SER A 3 -26.13 -0.99 -9.71
N LEU A 4 -25.64 0.15 -10.20
CA LEU A 4 -24.23 0.55 -10.12
C LEU A 4 -23.96 1.07 -8.71
N LYS A 5 -23.83 0.17 -7.75
CA LYS A 5 -23.19 0.52 -6.48
C LYS A 5 -21.72 0.82 -6.82
N PRO A 6 -21.19 2.00 -6.49
CA PRO A 6 -19.78 2.27 -6.75
C PRO A 6 -18.95 1.22 -6.00
N PRO A 7 -17.96 0.59 -6.66
CA PRO A 7 -17.15 -0.45 -6.02
C PRO A 7 -16.50 0.14 -4.76
N HIS A 8 -16.71 -0.55 -3.63
CA HIS A 8 -16.28 -0.06 -2.32
C HIS A 8 -14.76 -0.09 -2.25
N LYS A 9 -14.13 1.09 -2.17
CA LYS A 9 -12.69 1.20 -2.01
C LYS A 9 -12.27 0.79 -0.60
N ILE A 10 -11.07 0.24 -0.48
CA ILE A 10 -10.40 -0.13 0.77
C ILE A 10 -9.10 0.66 0.91
N LEU A 11 -8.74 1.01 2.14
CA LEU A 11 -7.45 1.60 2.45
C LEU A 11 -6.43 0.49 2.72
N CYS A 12 -5.36 0.45 1.95
CA CYS A 12 -4.28 -0.52 2.06
C CYS A 12 -2.99 0.12 2.58
N GLN A 13 -2.16 -0.68 3.24
CA GLN A 13 -0.80 -0.32 3.61
C GLN A 13 0.19 -1.36 3.08
N TYR A 14 1.19 -0.91 2.32
CA TYR A 14 2.34 -1.74 1.93
C TYR A 14 3.60 -1.23 2.60
N ASN A 15 4.45 -2.15 3.07
CA ASN A 15 5.74 -1.84 3.68
C ASN A 15 6.85 -2.52 2.86
N ASN A 16 7.79 -1.73 2.34
CA ASN A 16 8.99 -2.25 1.70
C ASN A 16 10.00 -2.60 2.79
N HIS A 17 10.09 -3.88 3.15
CA HIS A 17 11.08 -4.37 4.11
C HIS A 17 12.47 -4.59 3.52
N THR A 18 12.66 -4.38 2.21
CA THR A 18 13.94 -4.56 1.53
C THR A 18 14.87 -3.35 1.71
N SER A 19 16.12 -3.51 1.30
CA SER A 19 17.11 -2.43 1.22
C SER A 19 17.21 -1.82 -0.19
N GLN A 20 16.24 -2.10 -1.06
CA GLN A 20 16.21 -1.64 -2.45
C GLN A 20 14.96 -0.80 -2.71
N PHE A 21 15.03 0.07 -3.72
CA PHE A 21 13.84 0.74 -4.23
C PHE A 21 12.91 -0.28 -4.89
N GLN A 22 11.61 -0.08 -4.70
CA GLN A 22 10.57 -0.89 -5.33
C GLN A 22 9.59 0.01 -6.04
N ILE A 23 9.02 -0.47 -7.14
CA ILE A 23 7.88 0.15 -7.80
C ILE A 23 6.69 -0.75 -7.52
N ILE A 24 5.63 -0.19 -6.92
CA ILE A 24 4.36 -0.89 -6.76
C ILE A 24 3.40 -0.47 -7.85
N ARG A 25 2.63 -1.40 -8.38
CA ARG A 25 1.68 -1.17 -9.47
C ARG A 25 0.41 -1.97 -9.24
N ILE A 26 -0.70 -1.47 -9.78
CA ILE A 26 -1.92 -2.25 -9.94
C ILE A 26 -2.37 -2.11 -11.39
N SER A 27 -2.46 -3.24 -12.09
CA SER A 27 -2.81 -3.28 -13.52
C SER A 27 -4.08 -4.09 -13.81
N ASN A 28 -4.56 -4.89 -12.84
CA ASN A 28 -5.67 -5.81 -13.03
C ASN A 28 -7.06 -5.16 -12.97
N ILE A 29 -7.13 -3.86 -12.64
CA ILE A 29 -8.38 -3.08 -12.62
C ILE A 29 -8.48 -2.24 -13.89
N SER A 30 -9.49 -2.51 -14.71
CA SER A 30 -9.70 -1.79 -15.96
C SER A 30 -9.94 -0.29 -15.71
N HIS A 31 -9.35 0.55 -16.58
CA HIS A 31 -9.44 2.02 -16.53
C HIS A 31 -8.93 2.66 -15.23
N TRP A 32 -8.13 1.93 -14.44
CA TRP A 32 -7.50 2.47 -13.24
C TRP A 32 -5.98 2.31 -13.32
N PHE A 33 -5.26 3.44 -13.30
CA PHE A 33 -3.80 3.45 -13.32
C PHE A 33 -3.26 3.79 -11.93
N PHE A 34 -2.44 2.90 -11.39
CA PHE A 34 -1.73 3.13 -10.13
C PHE A 34 -0.32 2.59 -10.21
N GLU A 35 0.64 3.48 -9.95
CA GLU A 35 2.07 3.17 -9.88
C GLU A 35 2.76 4.13 -8.90
N ARG A 36 3.60 3.63 -8.00
CA ARG A 36 4.34 4.43 -7.01
C ARG A 36 5.71 3.82 -6.70
N THR A 37 6.72 4.66 -6.48
CA THR A 37 8.04 4.24 -6.01
C THR A 37 8.09 4.24 -4.48
N ILE A 38 8.54 3.14 -3.89
CA ILE A 38 8.67 2.93 -2.46
C ILE A 38 10.16 2.86 -2.10
N ILE A 39 10.57 3.74 -1.20
CA ILE A 39 11.94 3.79 -0.72
C ILE A 39 12.29 2.55 0.11
N PRO A 40 13.58 2.17 0.20
CA PRO A 40 14.04 1.15 1.15
C PRO A 40 13.52 1.42 2.56
N LYS A 41 13.01 0.37 3.23
CA LYS A 41 12.45 0.46 4.59
C LYS A 41 11.25 1.42 4.74
N GLY A 42 10.67 1.88 3.64
CA GLY A 42 9.52 2.79 3.63
C GLY A 42 8.18 2.07 3.61
N SER A 43 7.11 2.84 3.73
CA SER A 43 5.73 2.36 3.59
C SER A 43 4.88 3.34 2.79
N VAL A 44 3.73 2.86 2.32
CA VAL A 44 2.76 3.67 1.59
C VAL A 44 1.35 3.26 1.95
N LEU A 45 0.49 4.27 2.01
CA LEU A 45 -0.95 4.14 2.13
C LEU A 45 -1.58 4.48 0.79
N PHE A 46 -2.54 3.66 0.37
CA PHE A 46 -3.25 3.88 -0.89
C PHE A 46 -4.66 3.29 -0.82
N GLU A 47 -5.58 3.89 -1.57
CA GLU A 47 -6.94 3.39 -1.73
C GLU A 47 -7.07 2.60 -3.03
N THR A 48 -7.74 1.45 -2.96
CA THR A 48 -8.00 0.61 -4.14
C THR A 48 -9.24 -0.26 -3.94
N PHE A 49 -9.52 -1.18 -4.86
CA PHE A 49 -10.64 -2.12 -4.79
C PHE A 49 -10.24 -3.45 -4.15
N GLN A 50 -11.20 -4.21 -3.62
CA GLN A 50 -10.92 -5.48 -2.93
C GLN A 50 -10.33 -6.56 -3.85
N ASP A 51 -10.66 -6.50 -5.14
CA ASP A 51 -10.19 -7.38 -6.19
C ASP A 51 -8.86 -6.92 -6.82
N ALA A 52 -8.31 -5.78 -6.39
CA ALA A 52 -7.03 -5.28 -6.86
C ALA A 52 -5.87 -6.18 -6.41
N GLN A 53 -4.85 -6.25 -7.26
CA GLN A 53 -3.62 -7.00 -7.03
C GLN A 53 -2.43 -6.03 -7.10
N LEU A 54 -1.67 -5.96 -6.00
CA LEU A 54 -0.49 -5.11 -5.89
C LEU A 54 0.72 -5.86 -6.42
N GLU A 55 1.15 -5.50 -7.62
CA GLU A 55 2.41 -5.91 -8.19
C GLU A 55 3.58 -5.19 -7.51
N ILE A 56 4.63 -5.92 -7.17
CA ILE A 56 5.88 -5.39 -6.62
C ILE A 56 6.99 -5.63 -7.65
N HIS A 57 7.60 -4.55 -8.14
CA HIS A 57 8.72 -4.60 -9.08
C HIS A 57 10.00 -4.12 -8.36
N THR A 58 11.02 -4.97 -8.27
CA THR A 58 12.33 -4.57 -7.71
C THR A 58 13.32 -4.23 -8.82
N SER A 59 14.11 -3.19 -8.61
CA SER A 59 15.24 -2.88 -9.48
C SER A 59 16.42 -3.81 -9.18
N GLN A 60 16.79 -4.67 -10.13
CA GLN A 60 18.06 -5.38 -10.14
C GLN A 60 19.04 -4.70 -11.12
N ILE A 61 20.32 -5.09 -11.07
CA ILE A 61 21.42 -4.50 -11.85
C ILE A 61 21.14 -4.47 -13.39
N MET A 62 20.17 -5.24 -13.88
CA MET A 62 19.73 -5.29 -15.29
C MET A 62 18.23 -5.04 -15.50
N GLY A 63 17.61 -4.15 -14.72
CA GLY A 63 16.23 -3.66 -14.95
C GLY A 63 15.28 -3.89 -13.78
N SER A 64 13.98 -3.67 -13.98
CA SER A 64 12.93 -3.97 -12.99
C SER A 64 12.27 -5.31 -13.29
N ILE A 65 12.21 -6.20 -12.31
CA ILE A 65 11.54 -7.50 -12.44
C ILE A 65 10.34 -7.53 -11.50
N LEU A 66 9.19 -7.97 -12.03
CA LEU A 66 8.02 -8.31 -11.21
C LEU A 66 8.43 -9.39 -10.22
N SER A 67 8.55 -9.01 -8.96
CA SER A 67 9.03 -9.85 -7.88
C SER A 67 7.91 -10.56 -7.15
N ASP A 68 6.76 -9.90 -7.02
CA ASP A 68 5.62 -10.43 -6.28
C ASP A 68 4.29 -9.80 -6.74
N ILE A 69 3.20 -10.49 -6.44
CA ILE A 69 1.82 -10.00 -6.61
C ILE A 69 1.05 -10.30 -5.32
N ILE A 70 0.63 -9.24 -4.62
CA ILE A 70 -0.07 -9.35 -3.34
C ILE A 70 -1.52 -8.89 -3.51
N PRO A 71 -2.53 -9.74 -3.25
CA PRO A 71 -3.93 -9.33 -3.23
C PRO A 71 -4.18 -8.19 -2.22
N CYS A 72 -4.83 -7.10 -2.64
CA CYS A 72 -5.00 -5.91 -1.79
C CYS A 72 -5.90 -6.17 -0.57
N ASN A 73 -6.76 -7.19 -0.60
CA ASN A 73 -7.54 -7.62 0.56
C ASN A 73 -6.65 -8.12 1.73
N GLN A 74 -5.40 -8.49 1.49
CA GLN A 74 -4.42 -8.87 2.52
C GLN A 74 -3.66 -7.66 3.09
N LEU A 75 -3.76 -6.51 2.42
CA LEU A 75 -3.04 -5.27 2.78
C LEU A 75 -3.94 -4.25 3.49
N ILE A 76 -5.17 -4.63 3.85
CA ILE A 76 -6.14 -3.73 4.48
C ILE A 76 -5.53 -3.14 5.75
N ARG A 77 -5.47 -1.80 5.82
CA ARG A 77 -5.02 -1.11 7.02
C ARG A 77 -6.11 -1.21 8.08
N ILE A 78 -5.80 -1.92 9.17
CA ILE A 78 -6.62 -1.90 10.37
C ILE A 78 -6.20 -0.66 11.16
N PHE A 79 -7.14 0.26 11.40
CA PHE A 79 -6.90 1.34 12.34
C PHE A 79 -6.91 0.77 13.75
N ASP A 80 -5.74 0.44 14.28
CA ASP A 80 -5.59 0.36 15.72
C ASP A 80 -5.80 1.75 16.32
N LYS A 81 -6.48 1.80 17.47
CA LYS A 81 -7.10 2.95 18.16
C LYS A 81 -6.41 4.33 17.97
N PRO A 82 -7.19 5.44 18.06
CA PRO A 82 -6.63 6.79 18.00
C PRO A 82 -5.47 6.97 18.98
N PHE A 83 -4.43 7.64 18.48
CA PHE A 83 -3.24 8.07 19.19
C PHE A 83 -3.61 8.92 20.43
N GLU A 84 -3.68 8.28 21.60
CA GLU A 84 -3.73 8.98 22.89
C GLU A 84 -2.34 9.58 23.15
N GLN A 85 -2.21 10.87 22.86
CA GLN A 85 -1.01 11.69 23.04
C GLN A 85 -0.76 11.94 24.54
N SER A 86 -0.40 10.92 25.30
CA SER A 86 -0.13 11.01 26.74
C SER A 86 1.35 10.78 27.06
N GLN A 87 2.25 11.61 26.54
CA GLN A 87 3.62 11.66 27.09
C GLN A 87 4.40 12.97 26.83
N LEU A 88 3.79 14.13 27.06
CA LEU A 88 4.52 15.40 27.24
C LEU A 88 3.98 16.20 28.44
N ILE A 89 3.80 15.52 29.58
CA ILE A 89 3.82 16.17 30.90
C ILE A 89 4.63 15.27 31.84
N LYS A 90 5.95 15.20 31.63
CA LYS A 90 6.85 14.99 32.76
C LYS A 90 7.36 16.37 33.17
N LYS A 91 6.62 16.96 34.11
CA LYS A 91 7.18 17.95 35.05
C LYS A 91 8.38 17.31 35.78
N SER A 92 9.27 18.19 36.24
CA SER A 92 10.39 17.97 37.18
C SER A 92 11.77 17.95 36.53
N ALA A 93 12.40 19.12 36.43
CA ALA A 93 13.47 19.53 37.35
C ALA A 93 13.52 21.07 37.39
#